data_AF-A0AAQ0EX17-F1
#
_entry.id   AF-A0AAQ0EX17-F1
#
_cell.length_a   1.000
_cell.length_b   1.000
_cell.length_c   1.000
_cell.angle_alpha   90.00
_cell.angle_beta   90.00
_cell.angle_gamma   90.00
#
_symmetry.space_group_name_H-M   'P 1'
#
loop_
_entity.id
_entity.type
_entity.pdbx_description
1 polymer ?
#
loop_
_entity_poly.entity_id
_entity_poly.type
_entity_poly.pdbx_seq_one_letter_code
_entity_poly.pdbx_strand_id
1 'polypeptide(L)'
;MNVSTDSSNISIAELKEEFIPGLLLNAGAISHYGDSALSSKAMDKYSNLLEKDAVTALSGALNRIVSALAEADPRSISSNPSWFSRFTGKHLEKRVRYQHAREKVENLINEGNGYLTHVNETLLALEELLETYVSEIKRLKIFIQAGHEFLRDSTEEKNSDDLSLVFDKPRERFARRLANLATLLASHEMAAMQMEITRGTCIDIADRFNETIKVLVPVWRQHTLSLLSVNNTDPTIVRKANQAHEALLKSLRQNLEGFQK
;
A
#
# COMPACT_ATOMS: atom_id res chain seq x y z
N MET A 1 -40.00 6.73 9.51
CA MET A 1 -39.28 7.78 10.25
C MET A 1 -37.95 7.98 9.54
N ASN A 2 -37.76 9.15 8.94
CA ASN A 2 -36.51 9.54 8.30
C ASN A 2 -35.56 9.99 9.42
N VAL A 3 -34.67 9.11 9.85
CA VAL A 3 -33.55 9.51 10.70
C VAL A 3 -32.50 10.11 9.78
N SER A 4 -32.21 11.38 10.03
CA SER A 4 -31.17 12.14 9.33
C SER A 4 -29.88 11.35 9.32
N THR A 5 -29.34 11.08 8.13
CA THR A 5 -28.08 10.39 7.87
C THR A 5 -26.87 11.28 8.19
N ASP A 6 -26.85 11.88 9.38
CA ASP A 6 -25.64 12.49 9.92
C ASP A 6 -25.07 11.53 10.98
N SER A 7 -24.35 10.52 10.50
CA SER A 7 -23.82 9.40 11.30
C SER A 7 -22.67 9.78 12.23
N SER A 8 -22.42 11.09 12.40
CA SER A 8 -21.22 11.63 13.03
C SER A 8 -21.33 11.80 14.55
N ASN A 9 -22.49 11.59 15.18
CA ASN A 9 -22.66 11.73 16.64
C ASN A 9 -23.74 10.81 17.26
N ILE A 10 -23.81 9.54 16.86
CA ILE A 10 -24.72 8.58 17.52
C ILE A 10 -24.13 8.16 18.87
N SER A 11 -24.83 8.47 19.97
CA SER A 11 -24.38 8.11 21.32
C SER A 11 -24.90 6.73 21.77
N ILE A 12 -24.16 6.06 22.66
CA ILE A 12 -24.58 4.77 23.25
C ILE A 12 -25.91 4.93 24.01
N ALA A 13 -26.10 6.05 24.72
CA ALA A 13 -27.30 6.32 25.50
C ALA A 13 -28.54 6.45 24.60
N GLU A 14 -28.46 7.25 23.55
CA GLU A 14 -29.53 7.43 22.56
C GLU A 14 -29.92 6.12 21.89
N LEU A 15 -28.92 5.29 21.53
CA LEU A 15 -29.18 3.95 20.99
C LEU A 15 -29.97 3.08 21.98
N LYS A 16 -29.62 3.10 23.27
CA LYS A 16 -30.25 2.28 24.30
C LYS A 16 -31.65 2.75 24.69
N GLU A 17 -31.85 4.06 24.81
CA GLU A 17 -33.07 4.64 25.37
C GLU A 17 -34.17 4.84 24.32
N GLU A 18 -33.81 5.13 23.07
CA GLU A 18 -34.79 5.50 22.03
C GLU A 18 -34.80 4.50 20.88
N PHE A 19 -33.63 4.15 20.34
CA PHE A 19 -33.56 3.41 19.07
C PHE A 19 -33.83 1.91 19.22
N ILE A 20 -33.13 1.23 20.16
CA ILE A 20 -33.27 -0.21 20.36
C ILE A 20 -34.68 -0.60 20.84
N PRO A 21 -35.32 0.11 21.81
CA PRO A 21 -36.70 -0.19 22.21
C PRO A 21 -37.70 -0.11 21.05
N GLY A 22 -37.64 0.95 20.24
CA GLY A 22 -38.51 1.10 19.07
C GLY A 22 -38.27 0.03 17.99
N LEU A 23 -37.03 -0.41 17.84
CA LEU A 23 -36.64 -1.47 16.91
C LEU A 23 -37.17 -2.85 17.32
N LEU A 24 -37.22 -3.16 18.62
CA LEU A 24 -37.77 -4.44 19.12
C LEU A 24 -39.29 -4.55 18.94
N LEU A 25 -40.00 -3.42 18.83
CA LEU A 25 -41.43 -3.37 18.50
C LEU A 25 -41.71 -3.64 17.01
N ASN A 26 -40.69 -3.60 16.15
CA ASN A 26 -40.80 -3.82 14.71
C ASN A 26 -39.87 -4.95 14.25
N ALA A 27 -40.46 -6.14 14.05
CA ALA A 27 -39.79 -7.35 13.60
C ALA A 27 -38.91 -7.15 12.33
N GLY A 28 -39.30 -6.27 11.40
CA GLY A 28 -38.54 -5.99 10.18
C GLY A 28 -37.37 -5.03 10.38
N ALA A 29 -37.39 -4.22 11.45
CA ALA A 29 -36.36 -3.21 11.72
C ALA A 29 -35.07 -3.83 12.27
N ILE A 30 -35.14 -4.96 12.99
CA ILE A 30 -33.98 -5.60 13.61
C ILE A 30 -32.86 -5.91 12.62
N SER A 31 -33.20 -6.31 11.39
CA SER A 31 -32.20 -6.61 10.35
C SER A 31 -31.38 -5.40 9.91
N HIS A 32 -31.89 -4.19 10.12
CA HIS A 32 -31.24 -2.94 9.74
C HIS A 32 -30.39 -2.31 10.84
N TYR A 33 -30.40 -2.89 12.05
CA TYR A 33 -29.61 -2.38 13.17
C TYR A 33 -28.12 -2.42 12.84
N GLY A 34 -27.45 -1.28 12.80
CA GLY A 34 -26.01 -1.19 12.50
C GLY A 34 -25.64 -1.55 11.05
N ASP A 35 -26.55 -1.38 10.09
CA ASP A 35 -26.23 -1.56 8.66
C ASP A 35 -25.02 -0.72 8.24
N SER A 36 -24.10 -1.33 7.50
CA SER A 36 -22.84 -0.73 7.04
C SER A 36 -23.09 0.44 6.09
N ALA A 37 -22.30 1.50 6.23
CA ALA A 37 -22.28 2.63 5.30
C ALA A 37 -21.20 2.50 4.21
N LEU A 38 -20.48 1.36 4.16
CA LEU A 38 -19.45 1.14 3.15
C LEU A 38 -20.06 1.09 1.75
N SER A 39 -19.58 1.97 0.88
CA SER A 39 -19.98 2.01 -0.53
C SER A 39 -19.28 0.91 -1.31
N SER A 40 -20.05 0.05 -2.00
CA SER A 40 -19.50 -0.97 -2.91
C SER A 40 -18.60 -0.35 -3.98
N LYS A 41 -18.94 0.85 -4.46
CA LYS A 41 -18.16 1.57 -5.48
C LYS A 41 -16.74 1.90 -5.03
N ALA A 42 -16.54 2.20 -3.74
CA ALA A 42 -15.21 2.50 -3.19
C ALA A 42 -14.34 1.24 -3.14
N MET A 43 -14.95 0.09 -2.81
CA MET A 43 -14.28 -1.22 -2.88
C MET A 43 -13.92 -1.59 -4.31
N ASP A 44 -14.84 -1.39 -5.25
CA ASP A 44 -14.61 -1.70 -6.67
C ASP A 44 -13.45 -0.86 -7.23
N LYS A 45 -13.39 0.44 -6.88
CA LYS A 45 -12.27 1.33 -7.26
C LYS A 45 -10.94 0.80 -6.73
N TYR A 46 -10.88 0.42 -5.45
CA TYR A 46 -9.67 -0.14 -4.84
C TYR A 46 -9.26 -1.48 -5.48
N SER A 47 -10.20 -2.39 -5.70
CA SER A 47 -9.96 -3.69 -6.34
C SER A 47 -9.36 -3.51 -7.74
N ASN A 48 -9.95 -2.63 -8.55
CA ASN A 48 -9.46 -2.33 -9.90
C ASN A 48 -8.04 -1.75 -9.92
N LEU A 49 -7.63 -1.03 -8.87
CA LEU A 49 -6.28 -0.47 -8.75
C LEU A 49 -5.28 -1.53 -8.28
N LEU A 50 -5.68 -2.41 -7.34
CA LEU A 50 -4.86 -3.56 -6.92
C LEU A 50 -4.59 -4.55 -8.06
N GLU A 51 -5.60 -4.85 -8.87
CA GLU A 51 -5.47 -5.77 -10.03
C GLU A 51 -4.39 -5.34 -11.01
N LYS A 52 -4.07 -4.04 -11.06
CA LYS A 52 -3.02 -3.49 -11.94
C LYS A 52 -1.60 -3.75 -11.44
N ASP A 53 -1.43 -4.36 -10.27
CA ASP A 53 -0.15 -4.78 -9.65
C ASP A 53 0.99 -3.76 -9.84
N ALA A 54 0.67 -2.48 -9.60
CA ALA A 54 1.57 -1.36 -9.85
C ALA A 54 2.84 -1.44 -9.00
N VAL A 55 2.74 -2.02 -7.80
CA VAL A 55 3.87 -2.25 -6.89
C VAL A 55 4.86 -3.24 -7.50
N THR A 56 4.39 -4.38 -8.00
CA THR A 56 5.27 -5.36 -8.66
C THR A 56 5.88 -4.78 -9.94
N ALA A 57 5.10 -4.04 -10.72
CA ALA A 57 5.59 -3.38 -11.92
C ALA A 57 6.71 -2.35 -11.61
N LEU A 58 6.52 -1.53 -10.57
CA LEU A 58 7.52 -0.55 -10.13
C LEU A 58 8.77 -1.24 -9.56
N SER A 59 8.61 -2.30 -8.78
CA SER A 59 9.72 -3.13 -8.30
C SER A 59 10.50 -3.75 -9.46
N GLY A 60 9.81 -4.27 -10.48
CA GLY A 60 10.41 -4.78 -11.70
C GLY A 60 11.19 -3.70 -12.46
N ALA A 61 10.66 -2.49 -12.57
CA ALA A 61 11.38 -1.36 -13.17
C ALA A 61 12.63 -0.97 -12.37
N LEU A 62 12.52 -0.90 -11.04
CA LEU A 62 13.66 -0.60 -10.16
C LEU A 62 14.78 -1.65 -10.31
N ASN A 63 14.45 -2.93 -10.29
CA ASN A 63 15.40 -4.02 -10.51
C ASN A 63 16.12 -3.91 -11.87
N ARG A 64 15.40 -3.54 -12.92
CA ARG A 64 15.97 -3.31 -14.26
C ARG A 64 16.91 -2.12 -14.28
N ILE A 65 16.57 -1.01 -13.61
CA ILE A 65 17.45 0.16 -13.47
C ILE A 65 18.75 -0.23 -12.76
N VAL A 66 18.65 -0.85 -11.58
CA VAL A 66 19.83 -1.27 -10.81
C VAL A 66 20.71 -2.23 -11.61
N SER A 67 20.10 -3.19 -12.30
CA SER A 67 20.82 -4.14 -13.16
C SER A 67 21.54 -3.43 -14.31
N ALA A 68 20.89 -2.47 -14.97
CA ALA A 68 21.50 -1.69 -16.05
C ALA A 68 22.67 -0.83 -15.55
N LEU A 69 22.58 -0.25 -14.36
CA LEU A 69 23.67 0.50 -13.73
C LEU A 69 24.87 -0.40 -13.40
N ALA A 70 24.63 -1.63 -12.93
CA ALA A 70 25.66 -2.61 -12.62
C ALA A 70 26.33 -3.21 -13.87
N GLU A 71 25.55 -3.48 -14.92
CA GLU A 71 26.05 -3.98 -16.21
C GLU A 71 26.99 -2.97 -16.89
N ALA A 72 26.70 -1.68 -16.72
CA ALA A 72 27.45 -0.57 -17.30
C ALA A 72 28.73 -0.17 -16.52
N ASP A 73 29.23 -1.02 -15.61
CA ASP A 73 30.49 -0.82 -14.89
C ASP A 73 31.68 -0.74 -15.88
N PRO A 74 32.45 0.38 -15.90
CA PRO A 74 33.66 0.53 -16.72
C PRO A 74 34.70 -0.59 -16.59
N ARG A 75 34.66 -1.35 -15.50
CA ARG A 75 35.58 -2.47 -15.23
C ARG A 75 35.14 -3.76 -15.93
N SER A 76 33.85 -4.07 -15.98
CA SER A 76 33.32 -5.24 -16.72
C SER A 76 33.57 -5.06 -18.23
N ILE A 77 33.50 -3.81 -18.69
CA ILE A 77 33.70 -3.37 -20.07
C ILE A 77 35.16 -3.54 -20.54
N SER A 78 36.13 -3.71 -19.64
CA SER A 78 37.55 -3.89 -20.01
C SER A 78 37.92 -5.32 -20.43
N SER A 79 37.03 -6.30 -20.21
CA SER A 79 37.35 -7.74 -20.32
C SER A 79 36.98 -8.40 -21.65
N ASN A 80 36.16 -7.78 -22.51
CA ASN A 80 35.71 -8.43 -23.75
C ASN A 80 36.03 -7.57 -24.99
N PRO A 81 36.98 -7.97 -25.85
CA PRO A 81 37.35 -7.21 -27.04
C PRO A 81 36.22 -7.32 -28.06
N SER A 82 35.46 -6.23 -28.26
CA SER A 82 34.43 -6.20 -29.30
C SER A 82 35.01 -5.80 -30.66
N TRP A 83 34.38 -6.28 -31.73
CA TRP A 83 34.73 -6.14 -33.15
C TRP A 83 35.14 -4.71 -33.57
N PHE A 84 34.61 -3.68 -32.90
CA PHE A 84 34.90 -2.26 -33.17
C PHE A 84 36.24 -1.75 -32.60
N SER A 85 36.87 -2.50 -31.69
CA SER A 85 38.18 -2.15 -31.10
C SER A 85 39.31 -2.02 -32.12
N ARG A 86 39.13 -2.61 -33.32
CA ARG A 86 40.10 -2.56 -34.43
C ARG A 86 39.93 -1.33 -35.34
N PHE A 87 38.83 -0.58 -35.23
CA PHE A 87 38.50 0.50 -36.18
C PHE A 87 38.54 1.91 -35.58
N THR A 88 38.14 2.11 -34.32
CA THR A 88 37.97 3.48 -33.75
C THR A 88 38.79 3.78 -32.48
N GLY A 89 39.58 2.82 -32.00
CA GLY A 89 40.34 2.95 -30.76
C GLY A 89 39.49 2.79 -29.48
N LYS A 90 40.13 2.28 -28.43
CA LYS A 90 39.50 1.85 -27.16
C LYS A 90 38.78 2.97 -26.38
N HIS A 91 39.12 4.24 -26.61
CA HIS A 91 38.52 5.38 -25.92
C HIS A 91 37.16 5.79 -26.49
N LEU A 92 36.97 5.72 -27.82
CA LEU A 92 35.67 6.01 -28.45
C LEU A 92 34.64 4.95 -28.06
N GLU A 93 35.07 3.69 -28.03
CA GLU A 93 34.24 2.54 -27.63
C GLU A 93 33.69 2.69 -26.20
N LYS A 94 34.52 3.07 -25.22
CA LYS A 94 34.07 3.29 -23.84
C LYS A 94 33.04 4.41 -23.72
N ARG A 95 33.21 5.51 -24.47
CA ARG A 95 32.29 6.65 -24.45
C ARG A 95 30.95 6.30 -25.09
N VAL A 96 30.95 5.59 -26.22
CA VAL A 96 29.72 5.12 -26.90
C VAL A 96 28.97 4.12 -26.02
N ARG A 97 29.67 3.17 -25.40
CA ARG A 97 29.05 2.22 -24.45
C ARG A 97 28.42 2.92 -23.25
N TYR A 98 29.10 3.93 -22.68
CA TYR A 98 28.53 4.76 -21.61
C TYR A 98 27.27 5.52 -22.07
N GLN A 99 27.30 6.11 -23.27
CA GLN A 99 26.13 6.81 -23.82
C GLN A 99 24.94 5.86 -23.99
N HIS A 100 25.17 4.66 -24.53
CA HIS A 100 24.14 3.64 -24.69
C HIS A 100 23.59 3.15 -23.33
N ALA A 101 24.46 2.91 -22.35
CA ALA A 101 24.04 2.53 -21.01
C ALA A 101 23.20 3.63 -20.34
N ARG A 102 23.61 4.89 -20.49
CA ARG A 102 22.85 6.03 -19.97
C ARG A 102 21.46 6.11 -20.61
N GLU A 103 21.38 5.97 -21.93
CA GLU A 103 20.10 5.98 -22.65
C GLU A 103 19.18 4.84 -22.19
N LYS A 104 19.72 3.63 -22.03
CA LYS A 104 18.99 2.47 -21.45
C LYS A 104 18.44 2.79 -20.06
N VAL A 105 19.24 3.39 -19.18
CA VAL A 105 18.81 3.80 -17.84
C VAL A 105 17.71 4.87 -17.88
N GLU A 106 17.85 5.91 -18.72
CA GLU A 106 16.82 6.95 -18.85
C GLU A 106 15.48 6.39 -19.35
N ASN A 107 15.51 5.46 -20.31
CA ASN A 107 14.31 4.80 -20.80
C ASN A 107 13.60 3.99 -19.70
N LEU A 108 14.38 3.26 -18.89
CA LEU A 108 13.84 2.51 -17.75
C LEU A 108 13.29 3.43 -16.64
N ILE A 109 13.91 4.59 -16.42
CA ILE A 109 13.40 5.61 -15.48
C ILE A 109 12.06 6.15 -15.98
N ASN A 110 11.93 6.44 -17.27
CA ASN A 110 10.67 6.93 -17.85
C ASN A 110 9.54 5.90 -17.73
N GLU A 111 9.83 4.62 -17.97
CA GLU A 111 8.89 3.53 -17.74
C GLU A 111 8.50 3.44 -16.26
N GLY A 112 9.49 3.47 -15.36
CA GLY A 112 9.27 3.44 -13.91
C GLY A 112 8.44 4.61 -13.38
N ASN A 113 8.60 5.81 -13.93
CA ASN A 113 7.76 6.97 -13.58
C ASN A 113 6.28 6.73 -13.89
N GLY A 114 5.98 6.00 -14.97
CA GLY A 114 4.60 5.59 -15.27
C GLY A 114 4.02 4.70 -14.17
N TYR A 115 4.78 3.69 -13.72
CA TYR A 115 4.35 2.83 -12.61
C TYR A 115 4.27 3.58 -11.27
N LEU A 116 5.17 4.51 -11.00
CA LEU A 116 5.13 5.36 -9.81
C LEU A 116 3.83 6.18 -9.74
N THR A 117 3.35 6.72 -10.86
CA THR A 117 2.04 7.39 -10.91
C THR A 117 0.92 6.46 -10.47
N HIS A 118 0.90 5.21 -10.95
CA HIS A 118 -0.13 4.24 -10.59
C HIS A 118 -0.05 3.81 -9.11
N VAL A 119 1.16 3.68 -8.56
CA VAL A 119 1.37 3.44 -7.13
C VAL A 119 0.81 4.60 -6.30
N ASN A 120 1.06 5.84 -6.70
CA ASN A 120 0.52 7.02 -6.01
C ASN A 120 -1.01 7.11 -6.10
N GLU A 121 -1.60 6.79 -7.25
CA GLU A 121 -3.07 6.72 -7.39
C GLU A 121 -3.68 5.65 -6.47
N THR A 122 -3.01 4.50 -6.37
CA THR A 122 -3.41 3.41 -5.45
C THR A 122 -3.31 3.85 -4.00
N LEU A 123 -2.24 4.57 -3.63
CA LEU A 123 -2.04 5.11 -2.28
C LEU A 123 -3.16 6.09 -1.90
N LEU A 124 -3.52 7.02 -2.79
CA LEU A 124 -4.61 7.97 -2.54
C LEU A 124 -5.96 7.26 -2.35
N ALA A 125 -6.26 6.25 -3.17
CA ALA A 125 -7.48 5.46 -3.03
C ALA A 125 -7.50 4.63 -1.74
N LEU A 126 -6.35 4.10 -1.32
CA LEU A 126 -6.17 3.38 -0.06
C LEU A 126 -6.45 4.30 1.15
N GLU A 127 -5.91 5.51 1.15
CA GLU A 127 -6.08 6.46 2.26
C GLU A 127 -7.56 6.87 2.42
N GLU A 128 -8.24 7.19 1.31
CA GLU A 128 -9.69 7.49 1.29
C GLU A 128 -10.52 6.32 1.86
N LEU A 129 -10.18 5.09 1.45
CA LEU A 129 -10.92 3.91 1.87
C LEU A 129 -10.63 3.54 3.33
N LEU A 130 -9.37 3.67 3.79
CA LEU A 130 -8.97 3.45 5.18
C LEU A 130 -9.71 4.37 6.13
N GLU A 131 -9.84 5.66 5.82
CA GLU A 131 -10.62 6.60 6.63
C GLU A 131 -12.07 6.12 6.80
N THR A 132 -12.67 5.61 5.71
CA THR A 132 -14.03 5.07 5.74
C THR A 132 -14.12 3.83 6.63
N TYR A 133 -13.17 2.88 6.51
CA TYR A 133 -13.12 1.69 7.37
C TYR A 133 -12.92 2.03 8.85
N VAL A 134 -12.03 2.98 9.16
CA VAL A 134 -11.77 3.41 10.54
C VAL A 134 -13.03 4.03 11.16
N SER A 135 -13.77 4.83 10.40
CA SER A 135 -15.05 5.38 10.84
C SER A 135 -16.09 4.28 11.09
N GLU A 136 -16.22 3.34 10.16
CA GLU A 136 -17.18 2.24 10.26
C GLU A 136 -16.87 1.26 11.39
N ILE A 137 -15.59 0.97 11.64
CA ILE A 137 -15.14 0.17 12.80
C ILE A 137 -15.57 0.85 14.11
N LYS A 138 -15.35 2.17 14.25
CA LYS A 138 -15.77 2.92 15.44
C LYS A 138 -17.29 2.87 15.61
N ARG A 139 -18.04 3.09 14.52
CA ARG A 139 -19.50 3.03 14.52
C ARG A 139 -20.00 1.65 14.94
N LEU A 140 -19.50 0.58 14.34
CA LEU A 140 -19.89 -0.80 14.69
C LEU A 140 -19.61 -1.12 16.15
N LYS A 141 -18.48 -0.68 16.71
CA LYS A 141 -18.17 -0.84 18.14
C LYS A 141 -19.22 -0.18 19.04
N ILE A 142 -19.65 1.03 18.69
CA ILE A 142 -20.72 1.74 19.43
C ILE A 142 -22.04 0.97 19.38
N PHE A 143 -22.47 0.53 18.19
CA PHE A 143 -23.71 -0.24 18.03
C PHE A 143 -23.66 -1.58 18.78
N ILE A 144 -22.57 -2.34 18.64
CA ILE A 144 -22.39 -3.62 19.34
C ILE A 144 -22.41 -3.41 20.85
N GLN A 145 -21.68 -2.40 21.35
CA GLN A 145 -21.66 -2.08 22.78
C GLN A 145 -23.06 -1.70 23.29
N ALA A 146 -23.75 -0.77 22.63
CA ALA A 146 -25.09 -0.35 23.02
C ALA A 146 -26.07 -1.52 23.03
N GLY A 147 -26.02 -2.40 22.03
CA GLY A 147 -26.84 -3.60 21.96
C GLY A 147 -26.58 -4.60 23.11
N HIS A 148 -25.31 -4.84 23.44
CA HIS A 148 -24.96 -5.72 24.56
C HIS A 148 -25.36 -5.13 25.91
N GLU A 149 -25.11 -3.84 26.13
CA GLU A 149 -25.55 -3.15 27.34
C GLU A 149 -27.07 -3.18 27.47
N PHE A 150 -27.81 -2.89 26.39
CA PHE A 150 -29.27 -2.98 26.39
C PHE A 150 -29.75 -4.39 26.79
N LEU A 151 -29.21 -5.44 26.17
CA LEU A 151 -29.61 -6.83 26.46
C LEU A 151 -29.28 -7.25 27.90
N ARG A 152 -28.19 -6.73 28.47
CA ARG A 152 -27.79 -6.97 29.86
C ARG A 152 -28.69 -6.23 30.85
N ASP A 153 -28.96 -4.96 30.59
CA ASP A 153 -29.68 -4.08 31.52
C ASP A 153 -31.19 -4.43 31.57
N SER A 154 -31.76 -4.96 30.49
CA SER A 154 -33.17 -5.36 30.42
C SER A 154 -33.47 -6.79 30.88
N THR A 155 -32.68 -7.33 31.82
CA THR A 155 -32.93 -8.64 32.46
C THR A 155 -34.10 -8.67 33.46
N GLU A 156 -34.72 -7.53 33.80
CA GLU A 156 -35.83 -7.46 34.76
C GLU A 156 -37.20 -7.90 34.19
N GLU A 157 -37.35 -8.02 32.87
CA GLU A 157 -38.61 -8.48 32.23
C GLU A 157 -38.71 -10.00 32.03
N LYS A 158 -37.96 -10.80 32.78
CA LYS A 158 -38.08 -12.28 32.74
C LYS A 158 -39.41 -12.83 33.29
N ASN A 159 -40.28 -11.97 33.86
CA ASN A 159 -41.47 -12.38 34.58
C ASN A 159 -42.80 -12.22 33.81
N SER A 160 -42.80 -11.80 32.54
CA SER A 160 -44.03 -11.66 31.74
C SER A 160 -44.27 -12.80 30.73
N ASP A 161 -43.36 -13.79 30.67
CA ASP A 161 -43.40 -14.92 29.73
C ASP A 161 -44.46 -15.99 30.05
N ASP A 162 -45.31 -15.82 31.07
CA ASP A 162 -46.19 -16.89 31.54
C ASP A 162 -47.48 -17.08 30.70
N LEU A 163 -47.80 -16.20 29.74
CA LEU A 163 -49.14 -16.28 29.10
C LEU A 163 -49.26 -15.90 27.61
N SER A 164 -48.19 -15.89 26.81
CA SER A 164 -48.37 -15.63 25.36
C SER A 164 -47.52 -16.52 24.44
N LEU A 165 -48.21 -17.27 23.58
CA LEU A 165 -47.69 -17.93 22.38
C LEU A 165 -47.20 -16.85 21.38
N VAL A 166 -46.14 -16.12 21.71
CA VAL A 166 -45.50 -15.17 20.79
C VAL A 166 -44.50 -15.95 19.96
N PHE A 167 -44.86 -16.23 18.71
CA PHE A 167 -44.02 -16.94 17.75
C PHE A 167 -42.78 -16.14 17.31
N ASP A 168 -42.78 -14.82 17.46
CA ASP A 168 -41.61 -13.97 17.20
C ASP A 168 -40.79 -13.82 18.49
N LYS A 169 -39.47 -13.94 18.37
CA LYS A 169 -38.54 -13.79 19.51
C LYS A 169 -37.60 -12.62 19.26
N PRO A 170 -38.06 -11.36 19.42
CA PRO A 170 -37.31 -10.16 19.04
C PRO A 170 -35.93 -10.07 19.72
N ARG A 171 -35.85 -10.44 21.02
CA ARG A 171 -34.59 -10.43 21.78
C ARG A 171 -33.57 -11.44 21.23
N GLU A 172 -34.00 -12.67 20.93
CA GLU A 172 -33.12 -13.69 20.33
C GLU A 172 -32.65 -13.26 18.94
N ARG A 173 -33.55 -12.68 18.12
CA ARG A 173 -33.21 -12.15 16.80
C ARG A 173 -32.24 -10.99 16.88
N PHE A 174 -32.40 -10.10 17.86
CA PHE A 174 -31.49 -8.98 18.12
C PHE A 174 -30.12 -9.48 18.60
N ALA A 175 -30.06 -10.43 19.53
CA ALA A 175 -28.81 -11.06 19.96
C ALA A 175 -28.05 -11.71 18.79
N ARG A 176 -28.76 -12.41 17.90
CA ARG A 176 -28.18 -12.95 16.65
C ARG A 176 -27.68 -11.85 15.72
N ARG A 177 -28.42 -10.74 15.60
CA ARG A 177 -27.95 -9.57 14.83
C ARG A 177 -26.66 -9.00 15.40
N LEU A 178 -26.52 -8.88 16.72
CA LEU A 178 -25.26 -8.43 17.36
C LEU A 178 -24.09 -9.36 17.06
N ALA A 179 -24.31 -10.69 17.08
CA ALA A 179 -23.28 -11.65 16.68
C ALA A 179 -22.84 -11.47 15.21
N ASN A 180 -23.79 -11.19 14.31
CA ASN A 180 -23.48 -10.88 12.91
C ASN A 180 -22.71 -9.56 12.77
N LEU A 181 -23.05 -8.52 13.54
CA LEU A 181 -22.31 -7.26 13.56
C LEU A 181 -20.89 -7.45 14.10
N ALA A 182 -20.69 -8.27 15.13
CA ALA A 182 -19.35 -8.61 15.63
C ALA A 182 -18.51 -9.33 14.58
N THR A 183 -19.13 -10.22 13.79
CA THR A 183 -18.46 -10.87 12.65
C THR A 183 -18.07 -9.86 11.58
N LEU A 184 -18.97 -8.92 11.24
CA LEU A 184 -18.71 -7.84 10.30
C LEU A 184 -17.57 -6.93 10.78
N LEU A 185 -17.57 -6.57 12.07
CA LEU A 185 -16.51 -5.79 12.71
C LEU A 185 -15.14 -6.45 12.54
N ALA A 186 -15.02 -7.74 12.87
CA ALA A 186 -13.76 -8.48 12.70
C ALA A 186 -13.30 -8.49 11.23
N SER A 187 -14.23 -8.64 10.28
CA SER A 187 -13.92 -8.55 8.85
C SER A 187 -13.42 -7.16 8.44
N HIS A 188 -14.03 -6.09 8.97
CA HIS A 188 -13.60 -4.73 8.71
C HIS A 188 -12.23 -4.41 9.31
N GLU A 189 -11.96 -4.85 10.54
CA GLU A 189 -10.65 -4.69 11.19
C GLU A 189 -9.54 -5.41 10.41
N MET A 190 -9.82 -6.62 9.91
CA MET A 190 -8.88 -7.36 9.07
C MET A 190 -8.62 -6.65 7.74
N ALA A 191 -9.67 -6.15 7.08
CA ALA A 191 -9.54 -5.40 5.83
C ALA A 191 -8.71 -4.12 6.02
N ALA A 192 -8.97 -3.35 7.08
CA ALA A 192 -8.20 -2.15 7.41
C ALA A 192 -6.72 -2.48 7.68
N MET A 193 -6.44 -3.56 8.42
CA MET A 193 -5.07 -4.02 8.65
C MET A 193 -4.35 -4.38 7.33
N GLN A 194 -5.02 -5.09 6.42
CA GLN A 194 -4.46 -5.44 5.12
C GLN A 194 -4.18 -4.19 4.26
N MET A 195 -5.07 -3.19 4.33
CA MET A 195 -4.89 -1.92 3.63
C MET A 195 -3.71 -1.12 4.18
N GLU A 196 -3.50 -1.08 5.50
CA GLU A 196 -2.33 -0.44 6.11
C GLU A 196 -1.01 -1.11 5.69
N ILE A 197 -0.98 -2.44 5.62
CA ILE A 197 0.18 -3.18 5.10
C ILE A 197 0.45 -2.78 3.65
N THR A 198 -0.58 -2.80 2.82
CA THR A 198 -0.48 -2.44 1.39
C THR A 198 0.00 -0.99 1.23
N ARG A 199 -0.55 -0.07 2.02
CA ARG A 199 -0.12 1.33 2.08
C ARG A 199 1.37 1.45 2.40
N GLY A 200 1.86 0.73 3.41
CA GLY A 200 3.28 0.68 3.75
C GLY A 200 4.15 0.20 2.58
N THR A 201 3.71 -0.85 1.86
CA THR A 201 4.44 -1.35 0.69
C THR A 201 4.49 -0.36 -0.47
N CYS A 202 3.40 0.37 -0.74
CA CYS A 202 3.36 1.43 -1.75
C CYS A 202 4.35 2.56 -1.44
N ILE A 203 4.40 3.00 -0.17
CA ILE A 203 5.31 4.06 0.27
C ILE A 203 6.76 3.60 0.13
N ASP A 204 7.11 2.40 0.64
CA ASP A 204 8.47 1.87 0.56
C ASP A 204 8.99 1.81 -0.89
N ILE A 205 8.19 1.25 -1.80
CA ILE A 205 8.62 1.12 -3.19
C ILE A 205 8.74 2.46 -3.91
N ALA A 206 7.85 3.41 -3.62
CA ALA A 206 7.90 4.75 -4.16
C ALA A 206 9.14 5.50 -3.67
N ASP A 207 9.48 5.40 -2.39
CA ASP A 207 10.65 6.04 -1.80
C ASP A 207 11.95 5.48 -2.37
N ARG A 208 12.07 4.15 -2.45
CA ARG A 208 13.26 3.48 -3.00
C ARG A 208 13.48 3.79 -4.48
N PHE A 209 12.41 3.83 -5.25
CA PHE A 209 12.47 4.27 -6.65
C PHE A 209 12.95 5.73 -6.74
N ASN A 210 12.36 6.63 -5.94
CA ASN A 210 12.77 8.04 -5.90
C ASN A 210 14.22 8.24 -5.45
N GLU A 211 14.68 7.52 -4.42
CA GLU A 211 16.06 7.56 -3.95
C GLU A 211 17.02 7.10 -5.06
N THR A 212 16.67 6.02 -5.76
CA THR A 212 17.49 5.50 -6.85
C THR A 212 17.65 6.53 -7.97
N ILE A 213 16.56 7.16 -8.43
CA ILE A 213 16.63 8.11 -9.55
C ILE A 213 17.23 9.47 -9.14
N LYS A 214 16.99 9.93 -7.91
CA LYS A 214 17.42 11.27 -7.45
C LYS A 214 18.82 11.28 -6.84
N VAL A 215 19.29 10.14 -6.32
CA VAL A 215 20.57 10.04 -5.61
C VAL A 215 21.51 9.08 -6.34
N LEU A 216 21.13 7.81 -6.46
CA LEU A 216 22.07 6.77 -6.91
C LEU A 216 22.43 6.89 -8.40
N VAL A 217 21.46 7.21 -9.26
CA VAL A 217 21.69 7.42 -10.70
C VAL A 217 22.63 8.61 -10.97
N PRO A 218 22.43 9.81 -10.37
CA PRO A 218 23.38 10.91 -10.50
C PRO A 218 24.79 10.57 -10.02
N VAL A 219 24.91 9.92 -8.85
CA VAL A 219 26.21 9.49 -8.31
C VAL A 219 26.89 8.49 -9.26
N TRP A 220 26.12 7.55 -9.82
CA TRP A 220 26.62 6.61 -10.83
C TRP A 220 27.17 7.33 -12.06
N ARG A 221 26.45 8.32 -12.60
CA ARG A 221 26.90 9.10 -13.77
C ARG A 221 28.22 9.81 -13.47
N GLN A 222 28.32 10.45 -12.31
CA GLN A 222 29.52 11.17 -11.89
C GLN A 222 30.72 10.23 -11.74
N HIS A 223 30.55 9.10 -11.04
CA HIS A 223 31.62 8.12 -10.85
C HIS A 223 32.07 7.50 -12.16
N THR A 224 31.12 7.16 -13.05
CA THR A 224 31.42 6.59 -14.36
C THR A 224 32.17 7.59 -15.25
N LEU A 225 31.74 8.86 -15.29
CA LEU A 225 32.46 9.92 -16.01
C LEU A 225 33.87 10.13 -15.47
N SER A 226 34.05 10.13 -14.15
CA SER A 226 35.37 10.24 -13.53
C SER A 226 36.29 9.11 -14.00
N LEU A 227 35.82 7.86 -13.94
CA LEU A 227 36.58 6.68 -14.42
C LEU A 227 36.90 6.75 -15.92
N LEU A 228 36.03 7.34 -16.74
CA LEU A 228 36.28 7.55 -18.17
C LEU A 228 37.30 8.68 -18.45
N SER A 229 37.43 9.65 -17.55
CA SER A 229 38.35 10.79 -17.70
C SER A 229 39.75 10.55 -17.13
N VAL A 230 39.93 9.54 -16.27
CA VAL A 230 41.22 9.19 -15.65
C VAL A 230 42.12 8.46 -16.67
N ASN A 231 42.60 9.18 -17.69
CA ASN A 231 43.69 8.71 -18.57
C ASN A 231 45.00 9.37 -18.09
N ASN A 232 46.06 8.58 -17.86
CA ASN A 232 47.39 9.04 -17.38
C ASN A 232 47.38 9.78 -16.03
N THR A 233 46.66 9.28 -15.03
CA THR A 233 46.57 9.89 -13.69
C THR A 233 47.17 8.96 -12.62
N ASP A 234 47.63 9.54 -11.51
CA ASP A 234 48.20 8.84 -10.34
C ASP A 234 47.39 7.58 -9.95
N PRO A 235 48.05 6.40 -9.80
CA PRO A 235 47.44 5.16 -9.32
C PRO A 235 46.56 5.32 -8.06
N THR A 236 46.88 6.27 -7.18
CA THR A 236 46.10 6.51 -5.95
C THR A 236 44.69 7.07 -6.25
N ILE A 237 44.58 7.93 -7.27
CA ILE A 237 43.32 8.54 -7.72
C ILE A 237 42.43 7.49 -8.40
N VAL A 238 43.03 6.64 -9.24
CA VAL A 238 42.36 5.50 -9.88
C VAL A 238 41.77 4.56 -8.81
N ARG A 239 42.55 4.22 -7.77
CA ARG A 239 42.09 3.35 -6.67
C ARG A 239 40.93 3.95 -5.89
N LYS A 240 40.96 5.25 -5.61
CA LYS A 240 39.89 5.94 -4.86
C LYS A 240 38.58 6.00 -5.66
N ALA A 241 38.65 6.34 -6.96
CA ALA A 241 37.50 6.33 -7.85
C ALA A 241 36.88 4.92 -7.95
N ASN A 242 37.74 3.91 -8.00
CA ASN A 242 37.35 2.51 -7.96
C ASN A 242 36.60 2.13 -6.67
N GLN A 243 37.14 2.44 -5.50
CA GLN A 243 36.49 2.14 -4.22
C GLN A 243 35.13 2.84 -4.08
N ALA A 244 35.02 4.08 -4.55
CA ALA A 244 33.77 4.83 -4.54
C ALA A 244 32.70 4.20 -5.45
N HIS A 245 33.09 3.62 -6.58
CA HIS A 245 32.16 2.89 -7.46
C HIS A 245 31.66 1.57 -6.83
N GLU A 246 32.52 0.82 -6.14
CA GLU A 246 32.12 -0.40 -5.42
C GLU A 246 31.14 -0.11 -4.29
N ALA A 247 31.38 0.96 -3.52
CA ALA A 247 30.48 1.40 -2.46
C ALA A 247 29.08 1.74 -3.02
N LEU A 248 29.03 2.38 -4.18
CA LEU A 248 27.78 2.67 -4.89
C LEU A 248 27.05 1.40 -5.35
N LEU A 249 27.76 0.45 -5.97
CA LEU A 249 27.16 -0.82 -6.39
C LEU A 249 26.63 -1.62 -5.20
N LYS A 250 27.30 -1.55 -4.06
CA LYS A 250 26.81 -2.14 -2.80
C LYS A 250 25.53 -1.46 -2.33
N SER A 251 25.48 -0.12 -2.33
CA SER A 251 24.29 0.65 -1.97
C SER A 251 23.11 0.35 -2.90
N LEU A 252 23.34 0.23 -4.20
CA LEU A 252 22.34 -0.17 -5.19
C LEU A 252 21.74 -1.56 -4.90
N ARG A 253 22.58 -2.55 -4.54
CA ARG A 253 22.12 -3.90 -4.17
C ARG A 253 21.35 -3.91 -2.85
N GLN A 254 21.82 -3.16 -1.86
CA GLN A 254 21.11 -3.01 -0.58
C GLN A 254 19.73 -2.35 -0.78
N ASN A 255 19.62 -1.40 -1.70
CA ASN A 255 18.35 -0.80 -2.10
C ASN A 255 17.41 -1.81 -2.78
N LEU A 256 17.85 -3.02 -3.15
CA LEU A 256 16.99 -4.11 -3.64
C LEU A 256 16.66 -5.17 -2.58
N GLU A 257 17.54 -5.42 -1.60
CA GLU A 257 17.36 -6.49 -0.60
C GLU A 257 16.12 -6.33 0.30
N GLY A 258 15.52 -5.14 0.36
CA GLY A 258 14.24 -4.91 1.03
C GLY A 258 13.03 -5.64 0.42
N PHE A 259 13.16 -6.35 -0.71
CA PHE A 259 12.07 -7.11 -1.35
C PHE A 259 11.91 -8.57 -0.86
N GLN A 260 12.84 -9.10 -0.06
CA GLN A 260 12.90 -10.54 0.28
C GLN A 260 12.49 -10.90 1.72
N LYS A 261 11.72 -10.06 2.40
CA LYS A 261 11.17 -10.37 3.73
C LYS A 261 9.65 -10.44 3.72
#